data_AF-A0A9W8TWU1-F1
#
_entry.id   AF-A0A9W8TWU1-F1
#
_cell.length_a   1.000
_cell.length_b   1.000
_cell.length_c   1.000
_cell.angle_alpha   90.00
_cell.angle_beta   90.00
_cell.angle_gamma   90.00
#
_symmetry.space_group_name_H-M   'P 1'
#
loop_
_entity.id
_entity.type
_entity.pdbx_description
1 polymer ?
#
loop_
_entity_poly.entity_id
_entity_poly.type
_entity_poly.pdbx_seq_one_letter_code
_entity_poly.pdbx_strand_id
1 'polypeptide(L)'
;MAAKSLGIGRTIALRLAKDGFMVAVNDISSKTEQLETLSQDIELLNAQMSLPVVADVSNEVEVEKMVTEVSKTLGGLNVMVANAGIIIRRKEMVDYTTEDWDKIFAVNMRGVFLSYKYAARQMIAEGNGGRILGASSIAGRKAGFEASAYCASKFAVRGLTQSAALELGKYGITVNAYAPGFTKTALSMVFVSFFDAYS
;
A
#
# COMPACT_ATOMS: atom_id res chain seq x y z
N MET A 1 -6.31 1.66 -0.71
CA MET A 1 -5.55 0.39 -0.75
C MET A 1 -5.44 -0.11 -2.20
N ALA A 2 -4.23 -0.38 -2.74
CA ALA A 2 -4.00 -0.86 -4.13
C ALA A 2 -4.85 -2.08 -4.53
N ALA A 3 -5.68 -1.95 -5.57
CA ALA A 3 -6.69 -2.90 -6.04
C ALA A 3 -6.22 -3.85 -7.17
N LYS A 4 -5.01 -4.40 -7.06
CA LYS A 4 -4.58 -5.45 -8.02
C LYS A 4 -5.43 -6.72 -7.84
N SER A 5 -6.02 -7.23 -8.93
CA SER A 5 -6.96 -8.37 -8.97
C SER A 5 -6.46 -9.67 -8.31
N LEU A 6 -5.14 -9.88 -8.24
CA LEU A 6 -4.45 -11.00 -7.57
C LEU A 6 -3.48 -10.52 -6.49
N GLY A 7 -3.71 -9.35 -5.91
CA GLY A 7 -2.79 -8.69 -4.97
C GLY A 7 -3.16 -8.90 -3.50
N ILE A 8 -2.15 -8.78 -2.64
CA ILE A 8 -2.32 -8.73 -1.18
C ILE A 8 -3.36 -7.66 -0.78
N GLY A 9 -3.37 -6.51 -1.47
CA GLY A 9 -4.37 -5.46 -1.26
C GLY A 9 -5.80 -5.96 -1.42
N ARG A 10 -6.12 -6.66 -2.51
CA ARG A 10 -7.46 -7.25 -2.70
C ARG A 10 -7.85 -8.16 -1.53
N THR A 11 -6.95 -9.06 -1.11
CA THR A 11 -7.22 -9.97 0.01
C THR A 11 -7.44 -9.22 1.33
N ILE A 12 -6.66 -8.18 1.61
CA ILE A 12 -6.86 -7.36 2.82
C ILE A 12 -8.21 -6.65 2.75
N ALA A 13 -8.56 -6.05 1.61
CA ALA A 13 -9.83 -5.34 1.44
C ALA A 13 -11.04 -6.26 1.69
N LEU A 14 -11.07 -7.44 1.06
CA LEU A 14 -12.13 -8.42 1.26
C LEU A 14 -12.17 -8.95 2.70
N ARG A 15 -11.01 -9.08 3.36
CA ARG A 15 -10.97 -9.49 4.76
C ARG A 15 -11.57 -8.42 5.68
N LEU A 16 -11.17 -7.16 5.51
CA LEU A 16 -11.72 -6.03 6.27
C LEU A 16 -13.24 -5.92 6.06
N ALA A 17 -13.71 -6.10 4.83
CA ALA A 17 -15.13 -6.14 4.52
C ALA A 17 -15.84 -7.25 5.31
N LYS A 18 -15.31 -8.48 5.29
CA LYS A 18 -15.87 -9.60 6.09
C LYS A 18 -15.85 -9.36 7.60
N ASP A 19 -14.89 -8.57 8.08
CA ASP A 19 -14.80 -8.18 9.49
C ASP A 19 -15.72 -6.99 9.83
N GLY A 20 -16.56 -6.53 8.88
CA GLY A 20 -17.61 -5.53 9.11
C GLY A 20 -17.23 -4.08 8.78
N PHE A 21 -16.08 -3.83 8.17
CA PHE A 21 -15.64 -2.49 7.80
C PHE A 21 -16.30 -2.01 6.49
N MET A 22 -16.59 -0.72 6.40
CA MET A 22 -16.69 0.00 5.13
C MET A 22 -15.28 0.18 4.56
N VAL A 23 -15.10 -0.10 3.28
CA VAL A 23 -13.76 -0.17 2.69
C VAL A 23 -13.63 0.75 1.49
N ALA A 24 -12.67 1.66 1.55
CA ALA A 24 -12.19 2.36 0.37
C ALA A 24 -11.00 1.61 -0.27
N VAL A 25 -11.13 1.30 -1.55
CA VAL A 25 -10.04 0.76 -2.37
C VAL A 25 -9.49 1.85 -3.27
N ASN A 26 -8.20 1.83 -3.55
CA ASN A 26 -7.56 2.84 -4.39
C ASN A 26 -6.58 2.20 -5.36
N ASP A 27 -6.54 2.65 -6.60
CA ASP A 27 -5.46 2.33 -7.54
C ASP A 27 -5.29 3.47 -8.55
N ILE A 28 -4.31 3.35 -9.45
CA ILE A 28 -4.07 4.33 -10.51
C ILE A 28 -5.14 4.24 -11.61
N SER A 29 -5.29 5.29 -12.42
CA SER A 29 -6.33 5.39 -13.46
C SER A 29 -6.31 4.26 -14.50
N SER A 30 -5.14 3.68 -14.78
CA SER A 30 -5.02 2.51 -15.66
C SER A 30 -5.59 1.21 -15.06
N LYS A 31 -6.10 1.26 -13.83
CA LYS A 31 -6.66 0.14 -13.07
C LYS A 31 -8.11 0.35 -12.62
N THR A 32 -8.79 1.37 -13.13
CA THR A 32 -10.17 1.69 -12.75
C THR A 32 -11.11 0.49 -12.87
N GLU A 33 -11.05 -0.28 -13.95
CA GLU A 33 -11.93 -1.45 -14.10
C GLU A 33 -11.74 -2.50 -12.98
N GLN A 34 -10.49 -2.81 -12.63
CA GLN A 34 -10.22 -3.77 -11.54
C GLN A 34 -10.60 -3.21 -10.17
N LEU A 35 -10.50 -1.90 -10.01
CA LEU A 35 -10.91 -1.17 -8.81
C LEU A 35 -12.43 -1.26 -8.62
N GLU A 36 -13.20 -1.02 -9.68
CA GLU A 36 -14.67 -1.13 -9.69
C GLU A 36 -15.13 -2.56 -9.41
N THR A 37 -14.53 -3.56 -10.08
CA THR A 37 -14.84 -4.98 -9.82
C THR A 37 -14.60 -5.34 -8.34
N LEU A 38 -13.48 -4.91 -7.76
CA LEU A 38 -13.22 -5.15 -6.34
C LEU A 38 -14.23 -4.45 -5.43
N SER A 39 -14.65 -3.23 -5.78
CA SER A 39 -15.68 -2.54 -5.01
C SER A 39 -16.99 -3.32 -4.98
N GLN A 40 -17.43 -3.84 -6.12
CA GLN A 40 -18.61 -4.70 -6.22
C GLN A 40 -18.46 -5.98 -5.40
N ASP A 41 -17.28 -6.64 -5.46
CA ASP A 41 -17.00 -7.83 -4.66
C ASP A 41 -17.08 -7.55 -3.14
N ILE A 42 -16.65 -6.38 -2.69
CA ILE A 42 -16.71 -5.94 -1.29
C ILE A 42 -18.16 -5.75 -0.85
N GLU A 43 -18.96 -5.07 -1.66
CA GLU A 43 -20.39 -4.82 -1.38
C GLU A 43 -21.17 -6.12 -1.26
N LEU A 44 -20.89 -7.11 -2.12
CA LEU A 44 -21.50 -8.43 -2.06
C LEU A 44 -21.17 -9.20 -0.77
N LEU A 45 -20.03 -8.91 -0.11
CA LEU A 45 -19.60 -9.63 1.10
C LEU A 45 -20.16 -9.05 2.39
N ASN A 46 -20.29 -7.72 2.50
CA ASN A 46 -20.62 -7.05 3.76
C ASN A 46 -21.94 -6.26 3.70
N ALA A 47 -22.57 -6.13 2.53
CA ALA A 47 -23.75 -5.27 2.31
C ALA A 47 -23.58 -3.82 2.81
N GLN A 48 -22.33 -3.40 3.02
CA GLN A 48 -21.93 -2.05 3.41
C GLN A 48 -21.25 -1.34 2.25
N MET A 49 -21.16 -0.02 2.36
CA MET A 49 -20.57 0.83 1.34
C MET A 49 -19.09 0.48 1.07
N SER A 50 -18.76 0.35 -0.21
CA SER A 50 -17.40 0.34 -0.72
C SER A 50 -17.16 1.60 -1.55
N LEU A 51 -15.96 2.16 -1.49
CA LEU A 51 -15.61 3.37 -2.26
C LEU A 51 -14.37 3.10 -3.13
N PRO A 52 -14.52 3.01 -4.46
CA PRO A 52 -13.40 2.99 -5.38
C PRO A 52 -12.85 4.42 -5.57
N VAL A 53 -11.56 4.64 -5.30
CA VAL A 53 -10.90 5.94 -5.47
C VAL A 53 -9.69 5.86 -6.39
N VAL A 54 -9.74 6.56 -7.52
CA VAL A 54 -8.60 6.65 -8.44
C VAL A 54 -7.62 7.73 -7.95
N ALA A 55 -6.41 7.33 -7.57
CA ALA A 55 -5.34 8.24 -7.15
C ALA A 55 -3.96 7.57 -7.26
N ASP A 56 -2.96 8.29 -7.75
CA ASP A 56 -1.55 7.90 -7.65
C ASP A 56 -1.00 8.26 -6.27
N VAL A 57 -0.66 7.22 -5.50
CA VAL A 57 -0.06 7.38 -4.17
C VAL A 57 1.25 8.16 -4.19
N SER A 58 1.93 8.24 -5.33
CA SER A 58 3.16 9.01 -5.48
C SER A 58 2.91 10.52 -5.60
N ASN A 59 1.66 10.95 -5.78
CA ASN A 59 1.24 12.35 -5.90
C ASN A 59 0.59 12.83 -4.59
N GLU A 60 1.21 13.81 -3.93
CA GLU A 60 0.76 14.35 -2.65
C GLU A 60 -0.66 14.92 -2.68
N VAL A 61 -0.99 15.70 -3.72
CA VAL A 61 -2.30 16.34 -3.85
C VAL A 61 -3.40 15.29 -4.03
N GLU A 62 -3.12 14.22 -4.77
CA GLU A 62 -4.08 13.12 -4.96
C GLU A 62 -4.28 12.31 -3.67
N VAL A 63 -3.21 12.03 -2.91
CA VAL A 63 -3.31 11.31 -1.64
C VAL A 63 -4.09 12.12 -0.59
N GLU A 64 -3.83 13.41 -0.48
CA GLU A 64 -4.57 14.30 0.44
C GLU A 64 -6.07 14.28 0.11
N LYS A 65 -6.42 14.51 -1.16
CA LYS A 65 -7.82 14.48 -1.63
C LYS A 65 -8.48 13.14 -1.36
N MET A 66 -7.80 12.03 -1.70
CA MET A 66 -8.30 10.68 -1.45
C MET A 66 -8.63 10.48 0.03
N VAL A 67 -7.72 10.85 0.94
CA VAL A 67 -7.96 10.66 2.39
C VAL A 67 -9.14 11.49 2.88
N THR A 68 -9.24 12.76 2.47
CA THR A 68 -10.35 13.63 2.84
C THR A 68 -11.68 13.12 2.29
N GLU A 69 -11.72 12.68 1.04
CA GLU A 69 -12.91 12.11 0.41
C GLU A 69 -13.37 10.83 1.11
N VAL A 70 -12.45 9.91 1.37
CA VAL A 70 -12.75 8.64 2.05
C VAL A 70 -13.33 8.88 3.43
N SER A 71 -12.70 9.73 4.25
CA SER A 71 -13.21 10.04 5.59
C SER A 71 -14.60 10.67 5.51
N LYS A 72 -14.81 11.64 4.61
CA LYS A 72 -16.11 12.29 4.44
C LYS A 72 -17.21 11.32 4.02
N THR A 73 -16.92 10.44 3.06
CA THR A 73 -17.92 9.54 2.47
C THR A 73 -18.22 8.34 3.37
N LEU A 74 -17.22 7.78 4.05
CA LEU A 74 -17.37 6.62 4.93
C LEU A 74 -17.58 7.00 6.40
N GLY A 75 -17.67 8.28 6.74
CA GLY A 75 -17.95 8.75 8.10
C GLY A 75 -16.76 8.69 9.06
N GLY A 76 -15.53 8.63 8.55
CA GLY A 76 -14.29 8.65 9.33
C GLY A 76 -13.18 7.79 8.72
N LEU A 77 -11.98 7.87 9.30
CA LEU A 77 -10.84 7.02 8.91
C LEU A 77 -10.23 6.33 10.12
N ASN A 78 -10.54 5.04 10.31
CA ASN A 78 -9.99 4.26 11.43
C ASN A 78 -8.75 3.44 11.05
N VAL A 79 -8.63 3.03 9.79
CA VAL A 79 -7.55 2.15 9.31
C VAL A 79 -7.01 2.65 7.97
N MET A 80 -5.69 2.81 7.87
CA MET A 80 -4.97 3.05 6.61
C MET A 80 -4.05 1.88 6.31
N VAL A 81 -4.13 1.33 5.09
CA VAL A 81 -3.19 0.31 4.60
C VAL A 81 -2.47 0.81 3.36
N ALA A 82 -1.25 1.29 3.56
CA ALA A 82 -0.34 1.72 2.50
C ALA A 82 0.32 0.50 1.83
N ASN A 83 -0.45 -0.14 0.94
CA ASN A 83 -0.07 -1.38 0.26
C ASN A 83 0.58 -1.18 -1.12
N ALA A 84 0.34 -0.04 -1.77
CA ALA A 84 0.82 0.20 -3.13
C ALA A 84 2.34 -0.02 -3.24
N GLY A 85 2.75 -0.66 -4.33
CA GLY A 85 4.15 -0.98 -4.56
C GLY A 85 4.43 -1.50 -5.96
N ILE A 86 5.62 -1.15 -6.43
CA ILE A 86 6.18 -1.59 -7.71
C ILE A 86 7.57 -2.17 -7.52
N ILE A 87 7.97 -2.98 -8.49
CA ILE A 87 9.35 -3.34 -8.74
C ILE A 87 9.55 -3.15 -10.25
N ILE A 88 10.65 -2.52 -10.62
CA ILE A 88 11.12 -2.53 -12.00
C ILE A 88 12.06 -3.74 -12.08
N ARG A 89 11.93 -4.54 -13.14
CA ARG A 89 12.60 -5.83 -13.45
C ARG A 89 13.92 -6.10 -12.71
N ARG A 90 14.25 -7.38 -12.50
CA ARG A 90 15.55 -7.77 -11.94
C ARG A 90 16.68 -7.10 -12.70
N LYS A 91 17.53 -6.37 -11.97
CA LYS A 91 18.60 -5.55 -12.51
C LYS A 91 19.71 -5.42 -11.48
N GLU A 92 20.97 -5.56 -11.89
CA GLU A 92 22.10 -5.29 -11.00
C GLU A 92 22.12 -3.82 -10.59
N MET A 93 22.75 -3.54 -9.44
CA MET A 93 22.81 -2.18 -8.90
C MET A 93 23.41 -1.19 -9.91
N VAL A 94 24.48 -1.60 -10.61
CA VAL A 94 25.22 -0.78 -11.56
C VAL A 94 24.42 -0.41 -12.81
N ASP A 95 23.36 -1.15 -13.12
CA ASP A 95 22.54 -0.94 -14.30
C ASP A 95 21.27 -0.12 -14.00
N TYR A 96 20.95 0.15 -12.74
CA TYR A 96 19.81 1.02 -12.39
C TYR A 96 20.04 2.44 -12.92
N THR A 97 19.07 2.94 -13.67
CA THR A 97 19.05 4.38 -13.97
C THR A 97 18.49 5.15 -12.78
N THR A 98 18.77 6.45 -12.74
CA THR A 98 18.16 7.37 -11.77
C THR A 98 16.64 7.35 -11.86
N GLU A 99 16.10 7.24 -13.08
CA GLU A 99 14.65 7.20 -13.32
C GLU A 99 14.03 5.92 -12.77
N ASP A 100 14.70 4.77 -12.93
CA ASP A 100 14.27 3.50 -12.34
C ASP A 100 14.21 3.62 -10.80
N TRP A 101 15.26 4.17 -10.20
CA TRP A 101 15.36 4.40 -8.76
C TRP A 101 14.25 5.33 -8.26
N ASP A 102 14.11 6.50 -8.88
CA ASP A 102 13.15 7.52 -8.50
C ASP A 102 11.73 7.02 -8.62
N LYS A 103 11.42 6.27 -9.68
CA LYS A 103 10.09 5.68 -9.87
C LYS A 103 9.76 4.66 -8.78
N ILE A 104 10.72 3.80 -8.40
CA ILE A 104 10.53 2.84 -7.31
C ILE A 104 10.31 3.57 -5.98
N PHE A 105 11.15 4.56 -5.66
CA PHE A 105 11.04 5.32 -4.41
C PHE A 105 9.78 6.19 -4.35
N ALA A 106 9.37 6.78 -5.47
CA ALA A 106 8.15 7.56 -5.59
C ALA A 106 6.91 6.77 -5.14
N VAL A 107 6.79 5.50 -5.56
CA VAL A 107 5.66 4.67 -5.16
C VAL A 107 5.90 3.98 -3.81
N ASN A 108 7.03 3.29 -3.65
CA ASN A 108 7.25 2.39 -2.52
C ASN A 108 7.60 3.10 -1.22
N MET A 109 8.18 4.29 -1.29
CA MET A 109 8.55 5.08 -0.12
C MET A 109 7.67 6.32 -0.03
N ARG A 110 7.78 7.26 -0.98
CA ARG A 110 7.03 8.52 -0.92
C ARG A 110 5.53 8.26 -0.83
N GLY A 111 4.99 7.31 -1.58
CA GLY A 111 3.58 6.93 -1.45
C GLY A 111 3.18 6.37 -0.09
N VAL A 112 4.06 5.60 0.57
CA VAL A 112 3.82 5.13 1.94
C VAL A 112 3.87 6.30 2.93
N PHE A 113 4.86 7.17 2.82
CA PHE A 113 4.99 8.38 3.63
C PHE A 113 3.76 9.27 3.52
N LEU A 114 3.32 9.59 2.30
CA LEU A 114 2.14 10.43 2.07
C LEU A 114 0.88 9.77 2.65
N SER A 115 0.69 8.47 2.43
CA SER A 115 -0.43 7.72 3.00
C SER A 115 -0.43 7.80 4.54
N TYR A 116 0.73 7.64 5.18
CA TYR A 116 0.87 7.73 6.63
C TYR A 116 0.56 9.15 7.12
N LYS A 117 1.18 10.16 6.50
CA LYS A 117 1.05 11.57 6.86
C LYS A 117 -0.41 12.00 6.84
N TYR A 118 -1.11 11.78 5.73
CA TYR A 118 -2.47 12.27 5.58
C TYR A 118 -3.48 11.45 6.38
N ALA A 119 -3.30 10.13 6.49
CA ALA A 119 -4.11 9.32 7.40
C ALA A 119 -3.95 9.76 8.86
N ALA A 120 -2.71 9.97 9.32
CA ALA A 120 -2.45 10.41 10.68
C ALA A 120 -3.05 11.80 10.94
N ARG A 121 -2.91 12.75 10.02
CA ARG A 121 -3.54 14.08 10.13
C ARG A 121 -5.06 13.97 10.27
N GLN A 122 -5.69 13.13 9.45
CA GLN A 122 -7.14 12.91 9.50
C GLN A 122 -7.56 12.26 10.83
N MET A 123 -6.87 11.19 11.26
CA MET A 123 -7.14 10.50 12.54
C MET A 123 -6.93 11.41 13.76
N ILE A 124 -5.91 12.27 13.74
CA ILE A 124 -5.66 13.26 14.81
C ILE A 124 -6.80 14.28 14.87
N ALA A 125 -7.26 14.77 13.72
CA ALA A 125 -8.38 15.71 13.64
C ALA A 125 -9.70 15.09 14.13
N GLU A 126 -9.93 13.80 13.84
CA GLU A 126 -11.11 13.05 14.29
C GLU A 126 -11.05 12.67 15.77
N GLY A 127 -9.85 12.58 16.37
CA GLY A 127 -9.66 12.36 17.80
C GLY A 127 -9.95 10.93 18.30
N ASN A 128 -10.25 9.99 17.41
CA ASN A 128 -10.64 8.61 17.75
C ASN A 128 -9.49 7.60 17.71
N GLY A 129 -8.24 8.08 17.55
CA GLY A 129 -7.08 7.25 17.30
C GLY A 129 -7.12 6.58 15.93
N GLY A 130 -6.41 5.45 15.77
CA GLY A 130 -6.45 4.70 14.50
C GLY A 130 -5.35 3.66 14.33
N ARG A 131 -5.32 3.02 13.16
CA ARG A 131 -4.35 1.99 12.79
C ARG A 131 -3.77 2.30 11.41
N ILE A 132 -2.44 2.36 11.32
CA ILE A 132 -1.73 2.56 10.06
C ILE A 132 -0.84 1.34 9.79
N LEU A 133 -0.94 0.77 8.59
CA LEU A 133 -0.18 -0.39 8.17
C LEU A 133 0.56 -0.12 6.86
N GLY A 134 1.87 -0.38 6.81
CA GLY A 134 2.69 -0.30 5.60
C GLY A 134 3.09 -1.65 5.04
N ALA A 135 3.04 -1.80 3.72
CA ALA A 135 3.60 -2.96 3.04
C ALA A 135 5.12 -2.85 2.91
N SER A 136 5.85 -3.54 3.79
CA SER A 136 7.28 -3.83 3.57
C SER A 136 7.42 -5.07 2.68
N SER A 137 8.42 -5.90 2.93
CA SER A 137 8.69 -7.18 2.26
C SER A 137 9.72 -7.95 3.08
N ILE A 138 9.86 -9.26 2.87
CA ILE A 138 11.07 -9.98 3.30
C ILE A 138 12.34 -9.30 2.77
N ALA A 139 12.27 -8.67 1.59
CA ALA A 139 13.32 -7.83 1.01
C ALA A 139 13.62 -6.57 1.82
N GLY A 140 12.70 -6.13 2.69
CA GLY A 140 12.92 -5.07 3.67
C GLY A 140 13.56 -5.54 4.97
N ARG A 141 13.74 -6.86 5.15
CA ARG A 141 14.45 -7.47 6.29
C ARG A 141 15.80 -8.04 5.88
N LYS A 142 15.86 -8.68 4.72
CA LYS A 142 17.06 -9.25 4.12
C LYS A 142 17.02 -8.94 2.63
N ALA A 143 17.99 -8.18 2.14
CA ALA A 143 18.07 -7.84 0.73
C ALA A 143 18.30 -9.08 -0.14
N GLY A 144 17.79 -9.04 -1.37
CA GLY A 144 18.05 -10.02 -2.43
C GLY A 144 18.89 -9.42 -3.54
N PHE A 145 19.53 -10.28 -4.33
CA PHE A 145 20.27 -9.86 -5.52
C PHE A 145 19.34 -9.25 -6.58
N GLU A 146 19.90 -8.37 -7.42
CA GLU A 146 19.23 -7.75 -8.57
C GLU A 146 17.93 -6.98 -8.26
N ALA A 147 17.84 -6.41 -7.06
CA ALA A 147 16.66 -5.67 -6.60
C ALA A 147 17.03 -4.55 -5.61
N SER A 148 18.20 -3.92 -5.78
CA SER A 148 18.76 -2.98 -4.81
C SER A 148 17.81 -1.82 -4.47
N ALA A 149 17.25 -1.15 -5.47
CA ALA A 149 16.28 -0.05 -5.29
C ALA A 149 15.01 -0.51 -4.55
N TYR A 150 14.48 -1.68 -4.92
CA TYR A 150 13.32 -2.26 -4.26
C TYR A 150 13.61 -2.60 -2.80
N CYS A 151 14.71 -3.30 -2.52
CA CYS A 151 15.15 -3.65 -1.17
C CYS A 151 15.32 -2.38 -0.33
N ALA A 152 16.07 -1.40 -0.83
CA ALA A 152 16.28 -0.12 -0.16
C ALA A 152 14.95 0.56 0.21
N SER A 153 14.00 0.64 -0.73
CA SER A 153 12.67 1.20 -0.46
C SER A 153 11.90 0.43 0.62
N LYS A 154 11.98 -0.91 0.65
CA LYS A 154 11.28 -1.73 1.65
C LYS A 154 11.93 -1.72 3.02
N PHE A 155 13.25 -1.50 3.11
CA PHE A 155 13.94 -1.17 4.36
C PHE A 155 13.50 0.21 4.87
N ALA A 156 13.42 1.22 3.98
CA ALA A 156 12.96 2.56 4.34
C ALA A 156 11.55 2.57 4.94
N VAL A 157 10.62 1.75 4.41
CA VAL A 157 9.28 1.57 4.99
C VAL A 157 9.34 1.13 6.46
N ARG A 158 10.29 0.26 6.84
CA ARG A 158 10.44 -0.18 8.24
C ARG A 158 10.94 0.96 9.13
N GLY A 159 11.94 1.72 8.69
CA GLY A 159 12.44 2.89 9.41
C GLY A 159 11.33 3.93 9.63
N LEU A 160 10.60 4.27 8.57
CA LEU A 160 9.46 5.19 8.63
C LEU A 160 8.39 4.70 9.62
N THR A 161 8.04 3.42 9.56
CA THR A 161 7.03 2.81 10.44
C THR A 161 7.42 2.92 11.91
N GLN A 162 8.69 2.67 12.25
CA GLN A 162 9.16 2.76 13.64
C GLN A 162 9.11 4.20 14.15
N SER A 163 9.57 5.18 13.36
CA SER A 163 9.50 6.59 13.74
C SER A 163 8.05 7.04 13.94
N ALA A 164 7.19 6.76 12.97
CA ALA A 164 5.78 7.15 13.01
C ALA A 164 5.03 6.52 14.20
N ALA A 165 5.35 5.28 14.58
CA ALA A 165 4.76 4.64 15.76
C ALA A 165 5.09 5.40 17.05
N LEU A 166 6.34 5.87 17.20
CA LEU A 166 6.77 6.64 18.37
C LEU A 166 6.10 8.02 18.42
N GLU A 167 5.98 8.68 17.27
CA GLU A 167 5.41 10.03 17.17
C GLU A 167 3.89 10.05 17.39
N LEU A 168 3.19 9.04 16.87
CA LEU A 168 1.74 9.02 16.80
C LEU A 168 1.06 8.31 17.96
N GLY A 169 1.81 7.55 18.77
CA GLY A 169 1.27 6.82 19.93
C GLY A 169 0.52 7.71 20.93
N LYS A 170 0.97 8.96 21.12
CA LYS A 170 0.29 9.94 21.99
C LYS A 170 -1.12 10.34 21.54
N TYR A 171 -1.48 10.05 20.28
CA TYR A 171 -2.82 10.27 19.73
C TYR A 171 -3.68 8.99 19.68
N GLY A 172 -3.24 7.88 20.29
CA GLY A 172 -3.94 6.60 20.21
C GLY A 172 -3.87 5.92 18.84
N ILE A 173 -2.92 6.34 18.00
CA ILE A 173 -2.69 5.78 16.66
C ILE A 173 -1.53 4.78 16.75
N THR A 174 -1.73 3.55 16.27
CA THR A 174 -0.64 2.58 16.13
C THR A 174 -0.18 2.48 14.68
N VAL A 175 1.12 2.29 14.48
CA VAL A 175 1.73 2.19 13.16
C VAL A 175 2.55 0.91 13.09
N ASN A 176 2.27 0.05 12.11
CA ASN A 176 2.92 -1.24 11.94
C ASN A 176 3.27 -1.49 10.47
N ALA A 177 4.17 -2.43 10.21
CA ALA A 177 4.47 -2.87 8.86
C ALA A 177 4.43 -4.40 8.79
N TYR A 178 3.92 -4.93 7.69
CA TYR A 178 3.95 -6.35 7.39
C TYR A 178 4.98 -6.64 6.30
N ALA A 179 5.61 -7.81 6.36
CA ALA A 179 6.71 -8.21 5.49
C ALA A 179 6.41 -9.55 4.79
N PRO A 180 5.65 -9.53 3.68
CA PRO A 180 5.32 -10.74 2.94
C PRO A 180 6.58 -11.41 2.36
N GLY A 181 6.57 -12.74 2.34
CA GLY A 181 7.46 -13.56 1.52
C GLY A 181 7.00 -13.60 0.06
N PHE A 182 7.44 -14.61 -0.70
CA PHE A 182 6.92 -14.83 -2.04
C PHE A 182 5.43 -15.17 -1.99
N THR A 183 4.60 -14.25 -2.46
CA THR A 183 3.15 -14.41 -2.54
C THR A 183 2.75 -14.26 -3.99
N LYS A 184 1.99 -15.22 -4.54
CA LYS A 184 1.55 -15.22 -5.94
C LYS A 184 0.70 -13.97 -6.22
N THR A 185 1.34 -12.96 -6.77
CA THR A 185 0.77 -11.66 -7.13
C THR A 185 1.38 -11.23 -8.47
N ALA A 186 0.76 -10.27 -9.17
CA ALA A 186 1.37 -9.70 -10.37
C ALA A 186 2.78 -9.12 -10.11
N LEU A 187 3.05 -8.66 -8.89
CA LEU A 187 4.37 -8.16 -8.49
C LEU A 187 5.40 -9.29 -8.39
N SER A 188 5.01 -10.44 -7.84
CA SER A 188 5.93 -11.58 -7.69
C SER A 188 6.19 -12.29 -9.02
N MET A 189 5.29 -12.21 -10.00
CA MET A 189 5.47 -12.86 -11.31
C MET A 189 6.70 -12.36 -12.08
N VAL A 190 7.20 -11.15 -11.78
CA VAL A 190 8.49 -10.64 -12.28
C VAL A 190 9.68 -11.52 -11.85
N PHE A 191 9.53 -12.32 -10.80
CA PHE A 191 10.52 -13.28 -10.31
C PHE A 191 10.26 -14.72 -10.78
N VAL A 192 9.08 -15.05 -11.31
CA VAL A 192 8.65 -16.45 -11.58
C VAL A 192 9.29 -17.02 -12.85
N SER A 193 9.67 -16.20 -13.83
CA SER A 193 10.36 -16.65 -15.04
C SER A 193 11.73 -17.31 -14.80
N PHE A 194 12.20 -17.34 -13.55
CA PHE A 194 13.45 -17.98 -13.13
C PHE A 194 13.28 -19.46 -12.77
N PHE A 195 12.14 -19.89 -12.24
CA PHE A 195 12.01 -21.28 -11.78
C PHE A 195 11.61 -22.24 -12.89
N ASP A 196 10.78 -21.81 -13.85
CA ASP A 196 10.42 -22.63 -15.02
C ASP A 196 11.60 -22.85 -15.97
N ALA A 197 12.67 -22.05 -15.85
CA ALA A 197 13.90 -22.22 -16.63
C ALA A 197 14.87 -23.26 -16.03
N TYR A 198 14.59 -23.77 -14.82
CA TYR A 198 15.46 -24.70 -14.09
C TYR A 198 14.68 -25.86 -13.44
N SER A 199 13.45 -26.14 -13.88
CA SER A 199 12.65 -27.32 -13.51
C SER A 199 12.40 -28.22 -14.70
#